data_AF-A0A1J3E2D7-F1
#
_entry.id   AF-A0A1J3E2D7-F1
#
_cell.length_a   1.000
_cell.length_b   1.000
_cell.length_c   1.000
_cell.angle_alpha   90.00
_cell.angle_beta   90.00
_cell.angle_gamma   90.00
#
_symmetry.space_group_name_H-M   'P 1'
#
loop_
_entity.id
_entity.type
_entity.pdbx_description
1 polymer ?
#
loop_
_entity_poly.entity_id
_entity_poly.type
_entity_poly.pdbx_seq_one_letter_code
_entity_poly.pdbx_strand_id
1 'polypeptide(L)'
;MEKDELKKLNHLSLVSNVCNELETHLGPSEKVLAEFIIELGRNSETVDEFDKKLKKEGAEMPDYFVRSLLTVIHGIYPPKPKSERKKDDGEDGGSEKYKGLAIKDTKDKVKELEKEIELEARERQREEDRNRDRDRGRDRRDSG
;
A
#
# COMPACT_ATOMS: atom_id res chain seq x y z
N MET A 1 -3.42 20.38 19.96
CA MET A 1 -3.33 19.43 21.08
C MET A 1 -3.47 18.01 20.56
N GLU A 2 -4.58 17.64 19.93
CA GLU A 2 -4.83 16.28 19.40
C GLU A 2 -3.73 15.75 18.46
N LYS A 3 -3.27 16.55 17.49
CA LYS A 3 -2.24 16.13 16.53
C LYS A 3 -0.91 15.73 17.19
N ASP A 4 -0.56 16.33 18.32
CA ASP A 4 0.69 16.02 19.02
C ASP A 4 0.55 14.81 19.95
N GLU A 5 -0.64 14.56 20.50
CA GLU A 5 -0.96 13.34 21.25
C GLU A 5 -0.97 12.11 20.32
N LEU A 6 -1.59 12.22 19.14
CA LEU A 6 -1.55 11.19 18.10
C LEU A 6 -0.11 10.85 17.67
N LYS A 7 0.75 11.85 17.50
CA LYS A 7 2.18 11.61 17.18
C LYS A 7 2.91 10.88 18.31
N LYS A 8 2.64 11.25 19.57
CA LYS A 8 3.25 10.58 20.73
C LYS A 8 2.79 9.12 20.81
N LEU A 9 1.50 8.86 20.58
CA LEU A 9 0.97 7.50 20.58
C LEU A 9 1.59 6.67 19.45
N ASN A 10 1.66 7.21 18.23
CA ASN A 10 2.32 6.54 17.11
C ASN A 10 3.79 6.24 17.39
N HIS A 11 4.50 7.17 18.04
CA HIS A 11 5.88 6.95 18.46
C HIS A 11 5.99 5.82 19.50
N LEU A 12 5.15 5.81 20.53
CA LEU A 12 5.13 4.75 21.54
C LEU A 12 4.79 3.39 20.94
N SER A 13 3.84 3.35 20.01
CA SER A 13 3.49 2.13 19.26
C SER A 13 4.67 1.63 18.42
N LEU A 14 5.40 2.53 17.75
CA LEU A 14 6.60 2.19 17.00
C LEU A 14 7.69 1.61 17.91
N VAL A 15 7.98 2.27 19.04
CA VAL A 15 9.00 1.82 19.99
C VAL A 15 8.67 0.42 20.51
N SER A 16 7.41 0.18 20.89
CA SER A 16 6.96 -1.15 21.31
C SER A 16 7.13 -2.21 20.22
N ASN A 17 6.75 -1.88 18.98
CA ASN A 17 6.90 -2.80 17.86
C ASN A 17 8.37 -3.13 17.57
N VAL A 18 9.25 -2.13 17.56
CA VAL A 18 10.69 -2.34 17.38
C VAL A 18 11.29 -3.15 18.52
N CYS A 19 10.86 -2.93 19.78
CA CYS A 19 11.27 -3.79 20.90
C CYS A 19 10.89 -5.25 20.66
N ASN A 20 9.65 -5.53 20.24
CA ASN A 20 9.19 -6.90 19.97
C ASN A 20 9.96 -7.56 18.82
N GLU A 21 10.24 -6.80 17.77
CA GLU A 21 11.00 -7.28 16.61
C GLU A 21 12.45 -7.61 17.02
N LEU A 22 13.09 -6.75 17.83
CA LEU A 22 14.41 -7.00 18.40
C LEU A 22 14.38 -8.22 19.34
N GLU A 23 13.35 -8.35 20.17
CA GLU A 23 13.19 -9.51 21.07
C GLU A 23 13.09 -10.83 20.31
N THR A 24 12.35 -10.82 19.20
CA THR A 24 12.16 -12.00 18.35
C THR A 24 13.47 -12.45 17.67
N HIS A 25 14.32 -11.51 17.25
CA HIS A 25 15.52 -11.81 16.46
C HIS A 25 16.83 -11.84 17.26
N LEU A 26 16.92 -11.09 18.36
CA LEU A 26 18.14 -10.88 19.15
C LEU A 26 17.96 -11.19 20.64
N GLY A 27 16.73 -11.40 21.11
CA GLY A 27 16.40 -11.55 22.53
C GLY A 27 16.09 -10.22 23.23
N PRO A 28 15.82 -10.23 24.55
CA PRO A 28 15.27 -9.10 25.28
C PRO A 28 16.01 -7.78 24.99
N SER A 29 15.27 -6.78 24.51
CA SER A 29 15.82 -5.48 24.13
C SER A 29 15.29 -4.36 25.02
N GLU A 30 16.17 -3.43 25.39
CA GLU A 30 15.78 -2.24 26.14
C GLU A 30 15.12 -1.19 25.24
N LYS A 31 14.19 -0.43 25.82
CA LYS A 31 13.51 0.70 25.16
C LYS A 31 14.50 1.69 24.52
N VAL A 32 15.62 1.95 25.20
CA VAL A 32 16.64 2.91 24.76
C VAL A 32 17.30 2.46 23.45
N LEU A 33 17.57 1.15 23.29
CA LEU A 33 18.11 0.61 22.05
C LEU A 33 17.11 0.73 20.90
N ALA A 34 15.82 0.45 21.15
CA ALA A 34 14.77 0.63 20.16
C ALA A 34 14.63 2.11 19.72
N GLU A 35 14.65 3.05 20.68
CA GLU A 35 14.63 4.49 20.36
C GLU A 35 15.85 4.92 19.52
N PHE A 36 17.03 4.39 19.84
CA PHE A 36 18.24 4.65 19.06
C PHE A 36 18.15 4.13 17.63
N ILE A 37 17.68 2.89 17.45
CA ILE A 37 17.48 2.28 16.12
C ILE A 37 16.44 3.06 15.31
N ILE A 38 15.35 3.49 15.94
CA ILE A 38 14.33 4.34 15.31
C ILE A 38 14.97 5.64 14.82
N GLU A 39 15.80 6.29 15.62
CA GLU A 39 16.47 7.53 15.23
C GLU A 39 17.44 7.33 14.06
N LEU A 40 18.18 6.22 14.02
CA LEU A 40 19.01 5.87 12.87
C LEU A 40 18.18 5.66 11.60
N GLY A 41 17.05 4.96 11.70
CA GLY A 41 16.17 4.69 10.56
C GLY A 41 15.48 5.95 10.04
N ARG A 42 15.04 6.85 10.93
CA ARG A 42 14.45 8.15 10.56
C ARG A 42 15.40 9.04 9.76
N ASN A 43 16.68 8.94 10.04
CA ASN A 43 17.72 9.70 9.37
C ASN A 43 18.24 9.02 8.09
N SER A 44 17.69 7.87 7.70
CA SER A 44 18.13 7.07 6.54
C SER A 44 17.01 6.99 5.50
N GLU A 45 17.33 7.25 4.24
CA GLU A 45 16.35 7.19 3.15
C GLU A 45 16.27 5.81 2.52
N THR A 46 17.36 5.05 2.58
CA THR A 46 17.47 3.72 1.95
C THR A 46 17.95 2.67 2.94
N VAL A 47 17.68 1.40 2.61
CA VAL A 47 18.13 0.24 3.40
C VAL A 47 19.66 0.24 3.52
N ASP A 48 20.38 0.53 2.43
CA ASP A 48 21.84 0.56 2.41
C ASP A 48 22.42 1.66 3.32
N GLU A 49 21.77 2.82 3.40
CA GLU A 49 22.18 3.89 4.32
C GLU A 49 21.95 3.49 5.78
N PHE A 50 20.81 2.85 6.05
CA PHE A 50 20.47 2.39 7.39
C PHE A 50 21.43 1.28 7.85
N ASP A 51 21.69 0.28 6.99
CA ASP A 51 22.65 -0.80 7.23
C ASP A 51 24.06 -0.25 7.53
N LYS A 52 24.53 0.71 6.73
CA LYS A 52 25.84 1.35 6.96
C LYS A 52 25.91 2.07 8.31
N LYS A 53 24.83 2.68 8.77
CA LYS A 53 24.81 3.34 10.09
C LYS A 53 24.80 2.31 11.21
N LEU A 54 24.00 1.26 11.09
CA LEU A 54 23.99 0.17 12.07
C LEU A 54 25.38 -0.46 12.22
N LYS A 55 26.07 -0.74 11.10
CA LYS A 55 27.44 -1.26 11.10
C LYS A 55 28.46 -0.32 11.73
N LYS A 56 28.31 1.00 11.58
CA LYS A 56 29.17 1.99 12.26
C LYS A 56 29.02 1.95 13.77
N GLU A 57 27.82 1.66 14.25
CA GLU A 57 27.51 1.46 15.67
C GLU A 57 27.81 0.03 16.15
N GLY A 58 28.43 -0.81 15.30
CA GLY A 58 28.80 -2.19 15.62
C GLY A 58 27.65 -3.19 15.56
N ALA A 59 26.48 -2.81 15.04
CA ALA A 59 25.32 -3.67 14.89
C ALA A 59 25.29 -4.28 13.48
N GLU A 60 25.77 -5.52 13.35
CA GLU A 60 25.61 -6.32 12.13
C GLU A 60 24.38 -7.23 12.25
N MET A 61 23.45 -7.04 11.31
CA MET A 61 22.19 -7.77 11.27
C MET A 61 21.93 -8.30 9.86
N PRO A 62 21.13 -9.38 9.71
CA PRO A 62 20.74 -9.86 8.39
C PRO A 62 19.98 -8.81 7.57
N ASP A 63 20.21 -8.76 6.24
CA ASP A 63 19.57 -7.78 5.34
C ASP A 63 18.03 -7.79 5.44
N TYR A 64 17.41 -8.97 5.57
CA TYR A 64 15.96 -9.08 5.73
C TYR A 64 15.47 -8.33 6.98
N PHE A 65 16.26 -8.35 8.06
CA PHE A 65 15.89 -7.75 9.33
C PHE A 65 16.09 -6.23 9.28
N VAL A 66 17.19 -5.77 8.69
CA VAL A 66 17.44 -4.36 8.44
C VAL A 66 16.33 -3.74 7.58
N ARG A 67 15.86 -4.47 6.55
CA ARG A 67 14.70 -4.08 5.73
C ARG A 67 13.41 -4.02 6.52
N SER A 68 13.13 -5.02 7.36
CA SER A 68 11.93 -5.06 8.21
C SER A 68 11.87 -3.83 9.11
N LEU A 69 12.95 -3.58 9.88
CA LEU A 69 13.06 -2.44 10.78
C LEU A 69 12.85 -1.11 10.05
N LEU A 70 13.54 -0.89 8.92
CA LEU A 70 13.40 0.34 8.17
C LEU A 70 11.98 0.55 7.64
N THR A 71 11.33 -0.53 7.19
CA THR A 71 9.96 -0.48 6.67
C THR A 71 8.98 -0.04 7.75
N VAL A 72 9.08 -0.62 8.95
CA VAL A 72 8.22 -0.25 10.08
C VAL A 72 8.48 1.20 10.52
N ILE A 73 9.75 1.62 10.57
CA ILE A 73 10.12 3.00 10.93
C ILE A 73 9.57 4.01 9.92
N HIS A 74 9.73 3.75 8.61
CA HIS A 74 9.23 4.62 7.55
C HIS A 74 7.70 4.66 7.46
N GLY A 75 7.02 3.61 7.93
CA GLY A 75 5.55 3.61 8.06
C GLY A 75 5.02 4.69 9.01
N ILE A 76 5.78 5.04 10.05
CA ILE A 76 5.43 6.08 11.03
C ILE A 76 6.15 7.41 10.74
N TYR A 77 7.39 7.32 10.25
CA TYR A 77 8.23 8.46 9.87
C TYR A 77 8.64 8.37 8.40
N PRO A 78 7.75 8.75 7.48
CA PRO A 78 8.08 8.76 6.06
C PRO A 78 9.35 9.57 5.80
N PRO A 79 10.24 9.10 4.92
CA PRO A 79 11.41 9.88 4.52
C PRO A 79 10.95 11.22 3.96
N LYS A 80 11.72 12.28 4.23
CA LYS A 80 11.36 13.62 3.74
C LYS A 80 11.29 13.56 2.21
N PRO A 81 10.20 14.05 1.58
CA PRO A 81 10.16 14.13 0.13
C PRO A 81 11.33 14.99 -0.30
N LYS A 82 12.20 14.44 -1.16
CA LYS A 82 13.16 15.27 -1.89
C LYS A 82 12.31 16.29 -2.61
N SER A 83 12.53 17.56 -2.31
CA SER A 83 11.96 18.65 -3.10
C SER A 83 12.51 18.48 -4.51
N GLU A 84 11.73 17.80 -5.34
CA GLU A 84 11.92 17.87 -6.77
C GLU A 84 11.90 19.35 -7.10
N ARG A 85 13.01 19.83 -7.64
CA ARG A 85 13.09 21.12 -8.31
C ARG A 85 11.83 21.20 -9.17
N LYS A 86 11.03 22.27 -9.00
CA LYS A 86 9.96 22.62 -9.92
C LYS A 86 10.46 22.40 -11.36
N LYS A 87 10.07 21.29 -11.97
CA LYS A 87 9.80 21.27 -13.40
C LYS A 87 8.42 21.89 -13.51
N ASP A 88 8.45 23.15 -13.87
CA ASP A 88 7.33 23.75 -14.58
C ASP A 88 7.04 22.90 -15.83
N ASP A 89 5.78 22.93 -16.25
CA ASP A 89 5.21 22.29 -17.43
C ASP A 89 4.83 20.80 -17.34
N GLY A 90 3.53 20.58 -17.09
CA GLY A 90 2.70 19.67 -17.88
C GLY A 90 2.76 18.18 -17.57
N GLU A 91 1.57 17.58 -17.45
CA GLU A 91 1.30 16.14 -17.45
C GLU A 91 1.77 15.32 -16.23
N ASP A 92 0.86 15.32 -15.26
CA ASP A 92 0.58 14.19 -14.38
C ASP A 92 0.56 12.84 -15.12
N GLY A 93 1.50 11.97 -14.76
CA GLY A 93 1.59 10.59 -15.20
C GLY A 93 2.04 9.72 -14.04
N GLY A 94 1.14 8.87 -13.55
CA GLY A 94 1.33 8.03 -12.37
C GLY A 94 2.58 7.15 -12.41
N SER A 95 3.05 6.81 -11.21
CA SER A 95 4.21 5.96 -10.92
C SER A 95 4.49 4.88 -11.98
N GLU A 96 5.66 4.95 -12.62
CA GLU A 96 6.10 4.02 -13.69
C GLU A 96 6.03 2.54 -13.30
N LYS A 97 6.02 2.23 -12.01
CA LYS A 97 5.96 0.87 -11.47
C LYS A 97 4.64 0.15 -11.78
N TYR A 98 3.55 0.88 -12.02
CA TYR A 98 2.24 0.29 -12.32
C TYR A 98 1.44 1.18 -13.29
N LYS A 99 1.84 1.20 -14.57
CA LYS A 99 1.14 1.97 -15.62
C LYS A 99 -0.36 1.62 -15.74
N GLY A 100 -0.75 0.39 -15.43
CA GLY A 100 -2.16 -0.03 -15.42
C GLY A 100 -3.00 0.56 -14.29
N LEU A 101 -2.37 1.03 -13.20
CA LEU A 101 -3.02 1.66 -12.06
C LEU A 101 -2.95 3.20 -12.10
N ALA A 102 -2.23 3.76 -13.08
CA ALA A 102 -2.03 5.20 -13.22
C ALA A 102 -3.25 5.92 -13.85
N ILE A 103 -4.38 5.23 -13.99
CA ILE A 103 -5.59 5.80 -14.57
C ILE A 103 -6.27 6.67 -13.51
N LYS A 104 -6.35 7.98 -13.75
CA LYS A 104 -7.11 8.90 -12.90
C LYS A 104 -8.61 8.64 -12.97
N ASP A 105 -9.24 8.60 -11.80
CA ASP A 105 -10.69 8.66 -11.64
C ASP A 105 -11.18 10.07 -11.97
N THR A 106 -11.79 10.21 -13.14
CA THR A 106 -12.43 11.46 -13.58
C THR A 106 -13.93 11.25 -13.66
N LYS A 107 -14.71 12.29 -13.39
CA LYS A 107 -16.18 12.23 -13.39
C LYS A 107 -16.76 11.72 -14.71
N ASP A 108 -16.07 11.96 -15.82
CA ASP A 108 -16.50 11.51 -17.14
C ASP A 108 -16.25 10.01 -17.35
N LYS A 109 -15.11 9.48 -16.87
CA LYS A 109 -14.83 8.03 -16.90
C LYS A 109 -15.79 7.24 -16.00
N VAL A 110 -16.14 7.77 -14.82
CA VAL A 110 -17.12 7.12 -13.95
C VAL A 110 -18.47 6.97 -14.66
N LYS A 111 -18.94 8.03 -15.36
CA LYS A 111 -20.19 7.97 -16.13
C LYS A 111 -20.12 7.02 -17.32
N GLU A 112 -18.96 6.87 -17.94
CA GLU A 112 -18.76 5.92 -19.03
C GLU A 112 -18.85 4.48 -18.54
N LEU A 113 -18.16 4.17 -17.43
CA LEU A 113 -18.22 2.87 -16.77
C LEU A 113 -19.65 2.53 -16.30
N GLU A 114 -20.37 3.49 -15.71
CA GLU A 114 -21.77 3.31 -15.32
C GLU A 114 -22.67 2.94 -16.50
N LYS A 115 -22.48 3.60 -17.66
CA LYS A 115 -23.23 3.30 -18.88
C LYS A 115 -22.89 1.92 -19.44
N GLU A 116 -21.63 1.54 -19.40
CA GLU A 116 -21.18 0.22 -19.85
C GLU A 116 -21.81 -0.90 -19.01
N ILE A 117 -21.80 -0.74 -17.68
CA ILE A 117 -22.45 -1.67 -16.75
C ILE A 117 -23.96 -1.76 -17.01
N GLU A 118 -24.63 -0.63 -17.25
CA GLU A 118 -26.06 -0.60 -17.56
C GLU A 118 -26.40 -1.31 -18.87
N LEU A 119 -25.57 -1.11 -19.91
CA LEU A 119 -25.74 -1.77 -21.20
C LEU A 119 -25.52 -3.27 -21.10
N GLU A 120 -24.47 -3.71 -20.39
CA GLU A 120 -24.18 -5.13 -20.17
C GLU A 120 -25.32 -5.81 -19.39
N ALA A 121 -25.82 -5.16 -18.32
CA ALA A 121 -26.95 -5.67 -17.55
C ALA A 121 -28.21 -5.82 -18.43
N ARG A 122 -28.47 -4.87 -19.32
CA ARG A 122 -29.62 -4.90 -20.23
C ARG A 122 -29.47 -5.97 -21.32
N GLU A 123 -28.26 -6.22 -21.79
CA GLU A 123 -27.98 -7.27 -22.77
C GLU A 123 -28.14 -8.66 -22.14
N ARG A 124 -27.59 -8.87 -20.94
CA ARG A 124 -27.79 -10.10 -20.15
C ARG A 124 -29.27 -10.41 -19.94
N GLN A 125 -30.08 -9.42 -19.56
CA GLN A 125 -31.53 -9.61 -19.43
C GLN A 125 -32.21 -10.04 -20.74
N ARG A 126 -31.83 -9.43 -21.88
CA ARG A 126 -32.38 -9.80 -23.19
C ARG A 126 -31.97 -11.20 -23.61
N GLU A 127 -30.75 -11.62 -23.31
CA GLU A 127 -30.31 -12.98 -23.56
C GLU A 127 -31.04 -13.99 -22.68
N GLU A 128 -31.22 -13.72 -21.39
CA GLU A 128 -31.99 -14.55 -20.47
C GLU A 128 -33.43 -14.72 -20.94
N ASP A 129 -34.10 -13.65 -21.37
CA ASP A 129 -35.47 -13.72 -21.89
C ASP A 129 -35.55 -14.55 -23.18
N ARG A 130 -34.61 -14.36 -24.11
CA ARG A 130 -34.51 -15.19 -25.33
C ARG A 130 -34.27 -16.66 -25.01
N ASN A 131 -33.48 -16.96 -23.98
CA ASN A 131 -33.18 -18.33 -23.59
C ASN A 131 -34.40 -19.00 -22.93
N ARG A 132 -35.11 -18.28 -22.06
CA ARG A 132 -36.38 -18.73 -21.45
C ARG A 132 -37.44 -19.07 -22.49
N ASP A 133 -37.55 -18.27 -23.55
CA ASP A 133 -38.51 -18.53 -24.63
C ASP A 133 -38.12 -19.75 -25.49
N ARG A 134 -36.82 -20.01 -25.65
CA ARG A 134 -36.32 -21.22 -26.33
C ARG A 134 -36.58 -22.49 -25.51
N ASP A 135 -36.39 -22.44 -24.19
CA ASP A 135 -36.64 -23.58 -23.31
C ASP A 135 -38.12 -23.95 -23.26
N ARG A 136 -39.03 -22.96 -23.17
CA ARG A 136 -40.49 -23.18 -23.25
C ARG A 136 -40.96 -23.80 -24.58
N GLY A 137 -40.19 -23.63 -25.66
CA GLY A 137 -40.47 -24.24 -26.96
C GLY A 137 -40.03 -25.70 -27.06
N ARG A 138 -39.08 -26.12 -26.22
CA ARG A 138 -38.52 -27.48 -26.23
C ARG A 138 -39.42 -28.47 -25.51
N ASP A 139 -40.01 -28.06 -24.38
CA ASP A 139 -40.92 -28.90 -23.58
C ASP A 139 -42.24 -29.24 -24.31
N ARG A 140 -42.67 -28.42 -25.28
CA ARG A 140 -43.88 -28.67 -26.08
C ARG A 140 -43.69 -29.70 -27.20
N ARG A 141 -42.45 -30.05 -27.55
CA ARG A 141 -42.16 -31.01 -28.64
C ARG A 141 -41.97 -32.46 -28.17
N ASP A 142 -41.73 -32.66 -26.87
CA ASP A 142 -41.49 -33.99 -26.27
C ASP A 142 -42.74 -34.59 -25.61
N SER A 143 -43.89 -33.89 -25.68
CA SER A 143 -45.18 -34.29 -25.09
C SER A 143 -46.21 -34.79 -26.13
N GLY A 144 -45.79 -35.09 -27.36
CA GLY A 144 -46.66 -35.50 -28.47
C GLY A 144 -46.48 -36.96 -28.86
#